data_AF-A0A0A9ZC25-F1
#
_entry.id   AF-A0A0A9ZC25-F1
#
_cell.length_a   1.000
_cell.length_b   1.000
_cell.length_c   1.000
_cell.angle_alpha   90.00
_cell.angle_beta   90.00
_cell.angle_gamma   90.00
#
_symmetry.space_group_name_H-M   'P 1'
#
loop_
_entity.id
_entity.type
_entity.pdbx_description
1 polymer ?
#
loop_
_entity_poly.entity_id
_entity_poly.type
_entity_poly.pdbx_seq_one_letter_code
_entity_poly.pdbx_strand_id
1 'polypeptide(L)'
;KQFLSESSWVTGPEWLCLTPDYWPISSAMNSDLGMEEAKITTLHVNLSSSLPDSSWINRYSSLAKLKRHTAYWLRYFRYLRDRETNPFWIGVPNTNELKEATTRLVYIVQQQSFAKEIKLLECGKLITSKIRKLNPYLDVDSIIRVGGRLN
;
A
#
# COMPACT_ATOMS: atom_id res chain seq x y z
N LYS A 1 12.32 -21.57 41.86
CA LYS A 1 11.06 -21.39 41.08
C LYS A 1 9.91 -21.26 42.06
N GLN A 2 9.63 -20.06 42.55
CA GLN A 2 8.42 -19.76 43.33
C GLN A 2 7.55 -18.89 42.43
N PHE A 3 6.64 -19.55 41.71
CA PHE A 3 5.65 -18.87 40.89
C PHE A 3 4.55 -18.40 41.84
N LEU A 4 4.39 -17.09 41.94
CA LEU A 4 3.34 -16.33 42.61
C LEU A 4 2.08 -17.16 42.92
N SER A 5 1.99 -17.70 44.13
CA SER A 5 0.82 -18.45 44.62
C SER A 5 -0.36 -17.55 44.98
N GLU A 6 -0.21 -16.24 44.82
CA GLU A 6 -1.22 -15.22 45.18
C GLU A 6 -1.46 -14.23 44.03
N SER A 7 -1.30 -14.65 42.78
CA SER A 7 -1.65 -13.78 41.66
C SER A 7 -3.13 -13.92 41.31
N SER A 8 -3.89 -12.84 41.50
CA SER A 8 -5.27 -12.66 41.02
C SER A 8 -5.46 -12.92 39.52
N TRP A 9 -4.36 -13.00 38.75
CA TRP A 9 -4.35 -13.34 37.33
C TRP A 9 -4.54 -14.84 37.06
N VAL A 10 -4.27 -15.71 38.04
CA VAL A 10 -4.42 -17.17 37.88
C VAL A 10 -5.82 -17.62 38.31
N THR A 11 -6.36 -17.06 39.40
CA THR A 11 -7.69 -17.41 39.93
C THR A 11 -8.80 -16.60 39.27
N GLY A 12 -8.47 -15.47 38.64
CA GLY A 12 -9.46 -14.56 38.07
C GLY A 12 -10.35 -13.90 39.14
N PRO A 13 -11.30 -13.08 38.72
CA PRO A 13 -12.29 -12.50 39.62
C PRO A 13 -13.25 -13.57 40.16
N GLU A 14 -13.61 -13.51 41.45
CA GLU A 14 -14.49 -14.50 42.09
C GLU A 14 -15.83 -14.68 41.35
N TRP A 15 -16.37 -13.60 40.77
CA TRP A 15 -17.63 -13.64 40.03
C TRP A 15 -17.58 -14.54 38.79
N LEU A 16 -16.39 -14.78 38.24
CA LEU A 16 -16.20 -15.60 37.03
C LEU A 16 -16.36 -17.10 37.34
N CYS A 17 -16.19 -17.49 38.60
CA CYS A 17 -16.43 -18.85 39.10
C CYS A 17 -17.87 -19.07 39.60
N LEU A 18 -18.70 -18.02 39.67
CA LEU A 18 -20.10 -18.09 40.08
C LEU A 18 -21.03 -18.22 38.88
N THR A 19 -22.30 -18.55 39.13
CA THR A 19 -23.30 -18.63 38.07
C THR A 19 -23.47 -17.27 37.38
N PRO A 20 -23.87 -17.24 36.09
CA PRO A 20 -23.99 -16.01 35.30
C PRO A 20 -24.82 -14.90 35.95
N ASP A 21 -25.72 -15.25 36.86
CA ASP A 21 -26.56 -14.32 37.62
C ASP A 21 -25.76 -13.39 38.57
N TYR A 22 -24.56 -13.81 38.98
CA TYR A 22 -23.66 -13.04 39.86
C TYR A 22 -22.57 -12.29 39.09
N TRP A 23 -22.58 -12.38 37.76
CA TRP A 23 -21.65 -11.62 36.96
C TRP A 23 -21.99 -10.13 37.09
N PRO A 24 -20.98 -9.24 37.07
CA PRO A 24 -21.24 -7.82 37.03
C PRO A 24 -22.02 -7.51 35.75
N ILE A 25 -23.31 -7.25 35.90
CA ILE A 25 -24.15 -6.76 34.81
C ILE A 25 -23.57 -5.41 34.45
N SER A 26 -22.83 -5.33 33.33
CA SER A 26 -22.42 -4.04 32.82
C SER A 26 -23.70 -3.28 32.55
N SER A 27 -23.91 -2.16 33.24
CA SER A 27 -24.94 -1.20 32.87
C SER A 27 -24.51 -0.53 31.55
N ALA A 28 -24.48 -1.30 30.47
CA ALA A 28 -24.52 -0.80 29.12
C ALA A 28 -25.98 -0.48 28.83
N MET A 29 -26.49 0.58 29.47
CA MET A 29 -27.75 1.16 29.07
C MET A 29 -27.53 2.64 28.81
N ASN A 30 -27.75 2.98 27.54
CA ASN A 30 -27.82 4.30 26.93
C ASN A 30 -26.49 4.86 26.42
N SER A 31 -25.89 4.17 25.45
CA SER A 31 -25.53 4.88 24.22
C SER A 31 -26.35 4.25 23.11
N ASP A 32 -27.30 5.04 22.60
CA ASP A 32 -27.92 4.92 21.29
C ASP A 32 -27.35 3.78 20.44
N LEU A 33 -28.19 2.81 20.09
CA LEU A 33 -28.06 2.10 18.82
C LEU A 33 -28.36 3.08 17.67
N GLY A 34 -27.71 4.24 17.71
CA GLY A 34 -27.54 5.11 16.58
C GLY A 34 -26.65 4.33 15.66
N MET A 35 -27.25 3.84 14.58
CA MET A 35 -26.66 3.87 13.25
C MET A 35 -25.15 4.06 13.35
N GLU A 36 -24.37 2.97 13.27
CA GLU A 36 -22.99 3.09 12.78
C GLU A 36 -23.13 3.57 11.33
N GLU A 37 -23.51 4.84 11.16
CA GLU A 37 -23.00 5.67 10.10
C GLU A 37 -21.52 5.39 10.14
N ALA A 38 -21.06 4.61 9.16
CA ALA A 38 -19.66 4.44 8.88
C ALA A 38 -19.09 5.85 8.98
N LYS A 39 -18.36 6.14 10.05
CA LYS A 39 -17.80 7.46 10.26
C LYS A 39 -16.78 7.56 9.16
N ILE A 40 -17.20 8.09 8.01
CA ILE A 40 -16.35 8.41 6.88
C ILE A 40 -15.48 9.48 7.49
N THR A 41 -14.36 9.04 8.05
CA THR A 41 -13.32 9.90 8.54
C THR A 41 -12.72 10.44 7.26
N THR A 42 -13.32 11.49 6.73
CA THR A 42 -12.83 12.24 5.60
C THR A 42 -11.49 12.82 6.02
N LEU A 43 -10.44 12.03 5.81
CA LEU A 43 -9.08 12.51 5.88
C LEU A 43 -8.94 13.58 4.79
N HIS A 44 -8.98 14.84 5.19
CA HIS A 44 -8.54 15.94 4.36
C HIS A 44 -7.03 15.79 4.14
N VAL A 45 -6.66 15.01 3.14
CA VAL A 45 -5.30 14.96 2.64
C VAL A 45 -5.09 16.24 1.83
N ASN A 46 -4.33 17.17 2.40
CA ASN A 46 -3.76 18.26 1.63
C ASN A 46 -2.81 17.62 0.61
N LEU A 47 -3.29 17.39 -0.62
CA LEU A 47 -2.43 17.10 -1.76
C LEU A 47 -1.63 18.37 -2.07
N SER A 48 -0.64 18.64 -1.25
CA SER A 48 0.50 19.44 -1.71
C SER A 48 1.00 18.75 -2.98
N SER A 49 1.23 19.52 -4.04
CA SER A 49 1.67 19.05 -5.36
C SER A 49 3.08 18.44 -5.37
N SER A 50 3.55 17.97 -4.20
CA SER A 50 4.75 17.18 -4.02
C SER A 50 4.54 15.80 -4.61
N LEU A 51 5.49 15.36 -5.44
CA LEU A 51 5.58 13.96 -5.83
C LEU A 51 5.65 13.08 -4.56
N PRO A 52 5.03 11.88 -4.58
CA PRO A 52 5.14 10.95 -3.46
C PRO A 52 6.60 10.65 -3.13
N ASP A 53 6.93 10.53 -1.84
CA ASP A 53 8.27 10.15 -1.40
C ASP A 53 8.63 8.76 -1.95
N SER A 54 9.74 8.68 -2.69
CA SER A 54 10.30 7.44 -3.22
C SER A 54 11.58 7.00 -2.50
N SER A 55 11.98 7.70 -1.43
CA SER A 55 13.21 7.42 -0.69
C SER A 55 13.30 5.95 -0.24
N TRP A 56 12.15 5.32 -0.01
CA TRP A 56 12.03 3.90 0.34
C TRP A 56 12.61 2.96 -0.73
N ILE A 57 12.60 3.34 -2.01
CA ILE A 57 13.19 2.56 -3.11
C ILE A 57 14.70 2.41 -2.89
N ASN A 58 15.35 3.51 -2.51
CA ASN A 58 16.81 3.56 -2.30
C ASN A 58 17.28 2.78 -1.06
N ARG A 59 16.36 2.37 -0.17
CA ARG A 59 16.68 1.55 1.01
C ARG A 59 16.94 0.08 0.67
N TYR A 60 16.63 -0.34 -0.56
CA TYR A 60 16.82 -1.72 -1.00
C TYR A 60 18.17 -1.88 -1.70
N SER A 61 19.00 -2.79 -1.18
CA SER A 61 20.26 -3.21 -1.82
C SER A 61 20.08 -4.26 -2.92
N SER A 62 18.85 -4.77 -3.12
CA SER A 62 18.55 -5.78 -4.14
C SER A 62 17.27 -5.41 -4.89
N LEU A 63 17.41 -5.21 -6.20
CA LEU A 63 16.27 -4.97 -7.09
C LEU A 63 15.27 -6.14 -7.07
N ALA A 64 15.75 -7.38 -6.93
CA ALA A 64 14.88 -8.55 -6.86
C ALA A 64 14.04 -8.58 -5.57
N LYS A 65 14.59 -8.11 -4.44
CA LYS A 65 13.84 -7.94 -3.19
C LYS A 65 12.83 -6.80 -3.31
N LEU A 66 13.25 -5.67 -3.87
CA LEU A 66 12.39 -4.52 -4.11
C LEU A 66 11.17 -4.91 -4.94
N LYS A 67 11.37 -5.54 -6.10
CA LYS A 67 10.28 -6.01 -6.98
C LYS A 67 9.31 -6.94 -6.25
N ARG A 68 9.83 -7.90 -5.47
CA ARG A 68 9.00 -8.83 -4.68
C ARG A 68 8.16 -8.10 -3.64
N HIS A 69 8.77 -7.20 -2.87
CA HIS A 69 8.05 -6.42 -1.87
C HIS A 69 6.98 -5.53 -2.52
N THR A 70 7.33 -4.82 -3.60
CA THR A 70 6.36 -4.01 -4.36
C THR A 70 5.19 -4.85 -4.88
N ALA A 71 5.43 -6.07 -5.37
CA ALA A 71 4.37 -6.97 -5.79
C ALA A 71 3.43 -7.34 -4.62
N TYR A 72 3.98 -7.61 -3.43
CA TYR A 72 3.16 -7.85 -2.23
C TYR A 72 2.33 -6.62 -1.84
N TRP A 73 2.90 -5.43 -1.88
CA TRP A 73 2.16 -4.19 -1.61
C TRP A 73 1.02 -3.99 -2.61
N LEU A 74 1.25 -4.21 -3.90
CA LEU A 74 0.21 -4.12 -4.93
C LEU A 74 -0.91 -5.14 -4.70
N ARG A 75 -0.56 -6.39 -4.36
CA ARG A 75 -1.54 -7.42 -3.99
C ARG A 75 -2.39 -7.00 -2.79
N TYR A 76 -1.74 -6.47 -1.77
CA TYR A 76 -2.42 -5.99 -0.57
C TYR A 76 -3.38 -4.83 -0.88
N PHE A 77 -2.95 -3.86 -1.69
CA PHE A 77 -3.83 -2.76 -2.10
C PHE A 77 -5.03 -3.22 -2.94
N ARG A 78 -4.86 -4.23 -3.80
CA ARG A 78 -5.98 -4.83 -4.54
C ARG A 78 -6.98 -5.49 -3.60
N TYR A 79 -6.49 -6.29 -2.66
CA TYR A 79 -7.33 -6.90 -1.62
C TYR A 79 -8.07 -5.84 -0.80
N LEU A 80 -7.42 -4.74 -0.41
CA LEU A 80 -8.06 -3.66 0.32
C LEU A 80 -9.12 -2.92 -0.50
N ARG A 81 -8.94 -2.81 -1.82
CA ARG A 81 -9.87 -2.12 -2.72
C ARG A 81 -11.12 -2.96 -3.00
N ASP A 82 -10.96 -4.25 -3.21
CA ASP A 82 -12.07 -5.16 -3.48
C ASP A 82 -11.73 -6.58 -3.00
N ARG A 83 -12.30 -6.94 -1.85
CA ARG A 83 -12.06 -8.22 -1.20
C ARG A 83 -12.77 -9.39 -1.89
N GLU A 84 -13.87 -9.12 -2.59
CA GLU A 84 -14.67 -10.16 -3.23
C GLU A 84 -14.00 -10.65 -4.50
N THR A 85 -13.50 -9.72 -5.33
CA THR A 85 -12.84 -10.08 -6.60
C THR A 85 -11.35 -10.39 -6.44
N ASN A 86 -10.70 -9.92 -5.37
CA ASN A 86 -9.26 -10.12 -5.12
C ASN A 86 -9.00 -10.77 -3.75
N PRO A 87 -9.32 -12.06 -3.56
CA PRO A 87 -9.01 -12.74 -2.30
C PRO A 87 -7.50 -12.69 -2.02
N PHE A 88 -7.15 -12.40 -0.77
CA PHE A 88 -5.76 -12.36 -0.35
C PHE A 88 -5.17 -13.77 -0.34
N TRP A 89 -3.97 -13.92 -0.89
CA TRP A 89 -3.25 -15.19 -0.88
C TRP A 89 -1.79 -15.00 -0.48
N ILE A 90 -1.28 -15.97 0.29
CA ILE A 90 0.05 -15.98 0.86
C ILE A 90 0.91 -16.90 -0.01
N GLY A 91 1.75 -16.33 -0.85
CA GLY A 91 2.69 -17.08 -1.68
C GLY A 91 3.53 -16.19 -2.59
N VAL A 92 4.50 -16.77 -3.29
CA VAL A 92 5.49 -16.03 -4.09
C VAL A 92 4.82 -15.29 -5.25
N PRO A 93 5.13 -14.00 -5.52
CA PRO A 93 4.55 -13.28 -6.64
C PRO A 93 4.85 -13.96 -7.97
N ASN A 94 3.84 -14.08 -8.81
CA ASN A 94 4.00 -14.64 -10.14
C ASN A 94 4.73 -13.65 -11.08
N THR A 95 5.07 -14.11 -12.28
CA THR A 95 5.80 -13.32 -13.27
C THR A 95 5.06 -12.04 -13.68
N ASN A 96 3.73 -12.08 -13.75
CA ASN A 96 2.91 -10.92 -14.09
C ASN A 96 2.90 -9.87 -12.97
N GLU A 97 2.77 -10.30 -11.71
CA GLU A 97 2.86 -9.41 -10.55
C GLU A 97 4.25 -8.76 -10.45
N LEU A 98 5.32 -9.51 -10.74
CA LEU A 98 6.67 -8.96 -10.79
C LEU A 98 6.87 -7.98 -11.94
N LYS A 99 6.26 -8.25 -13.10
CA LYS A 99 6.29 -7.34 -14.26
C LYS A 99 5.58 -6.03 -13.91
N GLU A 100 4.37 -6.12 -13.36
CA GLU A 100 3.61 -4.96 -12.90
C GLU A 100 4.34 -4.17 -11.83
N ALA A 101 4.92 -4.85 -10.82
CA ALA A 101 5.74 -4.21 -9.80
C ALA A 101 6.92 -3.46 -10.42
N THR A 102 7.56 -4.05 -11.44
CA THR A 102 8.64 -3.40 -12.18
C THR A 102 8.14 -2.17 -12.92
N THR A 103 7.04 -2.27 -13.66
CA THR A 103 6.39 -1.14 -14.36
C THR A 103 6.09 -0.02 -13.37
N ARG A 104 5.51 -0.32 -12.21
CA ARG A 104 5.18 0.67 -11.18
C ARG A 104 6.42 1.36 -10.61
N LEU A 105 7.49 0.61 -10.35
CA LEU A 105 8.76 1.17 -9.87
C LEU A 105 9.38 2.11 -10.90
N VAL A 106 9.40 1.70 -12.17
CA VAL A 106 9.90 2.54 -13.28
C VAL A 106 9.09 3.82 -13.37
N TYR A 107 7.76 3.71 -13.35
CA TYR A 107 6.87 4.87 -13.33
C TYR A 107 7.24 5.85 -12.21
N ILE A 108 7.35 5.37 -10.96
CA ILE A 108 7.68 6.22 -9.80
C ILE A 108 9.01 6.95 -9.99
N VAL A 109 10.06 6.23 -10.41
CA VAL A 109 11.39 6.82 -10.60
C VAL A 109 11.40 7.81 -11.77
N GLN A 110 10.67 7.52 -12.85
CA GLN A 110 10.58 8.41 -14.00
C GLN A 110 9.80 9.69 -13.70
N GLN A 111 8.70 9.61 -12.94
CA GLN A 111 7.95 10.80 -12.51
C GLN A 111 8.85 11.80 -11.75
N GLN A 112 9.89 11.31 -11.06
CA GLN A 112 10.83 12.16 -10.33
C GLN A 112 11.99 12.63 -11.19
N SER A 113 12.58 11.72 -11.96
CA SER A 113 13.82 12.00 -12.70
C SER A 113 13.56 12.73 -14.02
N PHE A 114 12.40 12.52 -14.63
CA PHE A 114 12.02 13.00 -15.96
C PHE A 114 10.69 13.77 -15.96
N ALA A 115 10.32 14.38 -14.82
CA ALA A 115 9.06 15.09 -14.65
C ALA A 115 8.80 16.13 -15.76
N LYS A 116 9.87 16.82 -16.21
CA LYS A 116 9.78 17.85 -17.26
C LYS A 116 9.52 17.22 -18.62
N GLU A 117 10.25 16.15 -18.94
CA GLU A 117 10.12 15.43 -20.20
C GLU A 117 8.76 14.75 -20.33
N ILE A 118 8.24 14.18 -19.25
CA ILE A 118 6.90 13.57 -19.22
C ILE A 118 5.84 14.63 -19.55
N LYS A 119 5.88 15.78 -18.89
CA LYS A 119 4.97 16.90 -19.20
C LYS A 119 5.08 17.39 -20.64
N LEU A 120 6.29 17.43 -21.20
CA LEU A 120 6.50 17.81 -22.60
C LEU A 120 5.88 16.78 -23.55
N LEU A 121 6.10 15.49 -23.30
CA LEU A 121 5.54 14.40 -24.10
C LEU A 121 4.01 14.35 -24.02
N GLU A 122 3.42 14.54 -22.83
CA GLU A 122 1.97 14.64 -22.64
C GLU A 122 1.36 15.78 -23.46
N CYS A 123 2.08 16.90 -23.59
CA CYS A 123 1.66 18.06 -24.37
C CYS A 123 2.04 17.97 -25.87
N GLY A 124 2.61 16.85 -26.34
CA GLY A 124 3.09 16.71 -27.71
C GLY A 124 4.24 17.66 -28.08
N LYS A 125 4.96 18.19 -27.09
CA LYS A 125 6.07 19.13 -27.27
C LYS A 125 7.41 18.39 -27.40
N LEU A 126 8.36 19.02 -28.07
CA LEU A 126 9.71 18.49 -28.23
C LEU A 126 10.49 18.52 -26.91
N ILE A 127 11.13 17.39 -26.59
CA ILE A 127 12.09 17.30 -25.48
C ILE A 127 13.37 18.03 -25.86
N THR A 128 13.92 18.80 -24.92
CA THR A 128 15.19 19.55 -25.09
C THR A 128 16.39 18.85 -24.47
N SER A 129 16.18 17.83 -23.62
CA SER A 129 17.25 17.11 -22.93
C SER A 129 17.90 16.04 -23.80
N LYS A 130 19.01 15.45 -23.30
CA LYS A 130 19.84 14.48 -24.03
C LYS A 130 19.05 13.26 -24.52
N ILE A 131 17.98 12.88 -23.82
CA ILE A 131 17.16 11.71 -24.19
C ILE A 131 16.38 11.90 -25.49
N ARG A 132 16.20 13.15 -25.99
CA ARG A 132 15.54 13.43 -27.27
C ARG A 132 16.12 12.58 -28.42
N LYS A 133 17.43 12.37 -28.43
CA LYS A 133 18.14 11.59 -29.46
C LYS A 133 17.71 10.12 -29.52
N LEU A 134 17.07 9.62 -28.47
CA LEU A 134 16.59 8.24 -28.35
C LEU A 134 15.13 8.08 -28.82
N ASN A 135 14.54 9.12 -29.44
CA ASN A 135 13.14 9.16 -29.85
C ASN A 135 12.20 8.69 -28.73
N PRO A 136 12.19 9.40 -27.58
CA PRO A 136 11.37 9.03 -26.44
C PRO A 136 9.89 9.26 -26.73
N TYR A 137 9.04 8.35 -26.26
CA TYR A 137 7.58 8.42 -26.34
C TYR A 137 6.95 7.85 -25.06
N LEU A 138 5.73 8.26 -24.73
CA LEU A 138 4.96 7.66 -23.64
C LEU A 138 4.21 6.43 -24.14
N ASP A 139 4.26 5.35 -23.37
CA ASP A 139 3.52 4.14 -23.66
C ASP A 139 2.14 4.11 -22.96
N VAL A 140 1.46 2.97 -23.04
CA VAL A 140 0.16 2.72 -22.39
C VAL A 140 0.20 2.81 -20.86
N ASP A 141 1.36 2.63 -20.24
CA ASP A 141 1.57 2.72 -18.80
C ASP A 141 2.02 4.14 -18.36
N SER A 142 2.00 5.12 -19.28
CA SER A 142 2.52 6.49 -19.08
C SER A 142 4.00 6.53 -18.68
N ILE A 143 4.78 5.58 -19.19
CA ILE A 143 6.22 5.47 -18.98
C ILE A 143 6.93 5.91 -20.26
N ILE A 144 8.00 6.69 -20.10
CA ILE A 144 8.92 7.01 -21.19
C ILE A 144 9.59 5.72 -21.67
N ARG A 145 9.30 5.36 -22.91
CA ARG A 145 10.03 4.37 -23.71
C ARG A 145 10.84 5.09 -24.78
N VAL A 146 11.84 4.40 -25.33
CA VAL A 146 12.70 4.93 -26.37
C VAL A 146 12.67 4.01 -27.58
N GLY A 147 12.59 4.59 -28.77
CA GLY A 147 12.66 3.85 -30.03
C GLY A 147 14.10 3.43 -30.31
N GLY A 148 14.44 2.16 -30.04
CA GLY A 148 15.72 1.54 -30.38
C GLY A 148 15.53 0.33 -31.28
N ARG A 149 16.51 0.06 -32.14
CA ARG A 149 16.51 -1.08 -33.07
C ARG A 149 16.39 -2.40 -32.31
N LEU A 150 15.21 -2.99 -32.33
CA LEU A 150 15.09 -4.45 -32.42
C LEU A 150 15.55 -4.81 -33.83
N ASN A 151 16.85 -5.01 -34.00
CA ASN A 151 17.41 -5.81 -35.09
C ASN A 151 17.84 -7.14 -34.49
#